data_AF-A0A2E2BZA8-F1
#
_entry.id   AF-A0A2E2BZA8-F1
#
_cell.length_a   1.000
_cell.length_b   1.000
_cell.length_c   1.000
_cell.angle_alpha   90.00
_cell.angle_beta   90.00
_cell.angle_gamma   90.00
#
_symmetry.space_group_name_H-M   'P 1'
#
loop_
_entity.id
_entity.type
_entity.pdbx_description
1 polymer ?
#
loop_
_entity_poly.entity_id
_entity_poly.type
_entity_poly.pdbx_seq_one_letter_code
_entity_poly.pdbx_strand_id
1 'polypeptide(L)'
;MLKWLLLILVCFLTCGTAAAEELYLLRLDAVGYVKSSADTPQEKVLQSIEVVARLDEQFHSKVISGPETQMLSGKFYSKEGKLNVRLHYQRLLDVGNVVPVSIDRDGIVITEPVLDRSEIQTTVEVKLNTETWVGRFEIESDSTQGSTKTSSRSKVNYQLFLSRYEPPAE
;
A
#
# COMPACT_ATOMS: atom_id res chain seq x y z
N MET A 1 -47.40 -43.30 7.99
CA MET A 1 -47.52 -41.84 7.78
C MET A 1 -46.45 -41.04 8.55
N LEU A 2 -45.15 -41.30 8.34
CA LEU A 2 -44.08 -40.56 9.06
C LEU A 2 -42.77 -40.40 8.25
N LYS A 3 -42.73 -40.79 6.97
CA LYS A 3 -41.49 -40.76 6.17
C LYS A 3 -41.39 -39.57 5.21
N TRP A 4 -42.43 -38.75 5.10
CA TRP A 4 -42.47 -37.62 4.17
C TRP A 4 -42.35 -36.25 4.84
N LEU A 5 -42.32 -36.19 6.18
CA LEU A 5 -42.23 -34.92 6.93
C LEU A 5 -40.78 -34.43 7.15
N LEU A 6 -39.79 -35.30 6.95
CA LEU A 6 -38.36 -34.98 7.15
C LEU A 6 -37.68 -34.34 5.94
N LEU A 7 -38.35 -34.29 4.78
CA LEU A 7 -37.75 -33.78 3.54
C LEU A 7 -37.98 -32.28 3.31
N ILE A 8 -38.85 -31.63 4.09
CA ILE A 8 -39.14 -30.19 3.94
C ILE A 8 -38.27 -29.34 4.88
N LEU A 9 -37.68 -29.93 5.93
CA LEU A 9 -36.88 -29.18 6.90
C LEU A 9 -35.39 -29.04 6.51
N VAL A 10 -34.92 -29.80 5.51
CA VAL A 10 -33.50 -29.78 5.10
C VAL A 10 -33.20 -28.69 4.06
N CYS A 11 -34.22 -28.12 3.40
CA CYS A 11 -34.02 -27.09 2.38
C CYS A 11 -33.87 -25.66 2.92
N PHE A 12 -34.00 -25.43 4.24
CA PHE A 12 -33.90 -24.08 4.83
C PHE A 12 -32.60 -23.81 5.59
N LEU A 13 -31.70 -24.79 5.73
CA LEU A 13 -30.42 -24.61 6.43
C LEU A 13 -29.22 -24.43 5.49
N THR A 14 -29.41 -24.55 4.17
CA THR A 14 -28.39 -24.17 3.18
C THR A 14 -28.61 -22.77 2.62
N CYS A 15 -29.54 -21.98 3.19
CA CYS A 15 -29.42 -20.52 3.15
C CYS A 15 -28.33 -20.08 4.16
N GLY A 16 -27.18 -20.74 4.10
CA GLY A 16 -25.97 -20.32 4.78
C GLY A 16 -25.49 -19.09 4.05
N THR A 17 -25.94 -17.93 4.54
CA THR A 17 -25.22 -16.67 4.44
C THR A 17 -24.43 -16.51 3.13
N ALA A 18 -25.13 -16.43 2.00
CA ALA A 18 -24.72 -15.48 0.96
C ALA A 18 -24.97 -14.06 1.50
N ALA A 19 -24.43 -13.76 2.69
CA ALA A 19 -24.05 -12.40 2.99
C ALA A 19 -23.03 -12.12 1.90
N ALA A 20 -23.39 -11.25 0.96
CA ALA A 20 -22.41 -10.62 0.10
C ALA A 20 -21.33 -10.10 1.05
N GLU A 21 -20.25 -10.85 1.20
CA GLU A 21 -19.16 -10.53 2.12
C GLU A 21 -18.71 -9.13 1.73
N GLU A 22 -18.99 -8.14 2.59
CA GLU A 22 -18.79 -6.74 2.25
C GLU A 22 -17.32 -6.55 1.85
N LEU A 23 -17.12 -6.21 0.58
CA LEU A 23 -15.82 -5.87 0.04
C LEU A 23 -15.56 -4.39 0.30
N TYR A 24 -14.34 -4.09 0.69
CA TYR A 24 -13.87 -2.74 0.92
C TYR A 24 -12.72 -2.43 -0.02
N LEU A 25 -12.69 -1.22 -0.54
CA LEU A 25 -11.56 -0.70 -1.29
C LEU A 25 -10.66 0.09 -0.33
N LEU A 26 -9.48 -0.44 -0.06
CA LEU A 26 -8.41 0.29 0.61
C LEU A 26 -7.53 0.94 -0.44
N ARG A 27 -7.35 2.25 -0.36
CA ARG A 27 -6.45 3.01 -1.24
C ARG A 27 -5.38 3.70 -0.41
N LEU A 28 -4.12 3.45 -0.70
CA LEU A 28 -2.97 4.15 -0.14
C LEU A 28 -2.44 5.14 -1.18
N ASP A 29 -2.61 6.43 -0.92
CA ASP A 29 -2.14 7.52 -1.77
C ASP A 29 -0.81 8.08 -1.26
N ALA A 30 0.18 8.16 -2.14
CA ALA A 30 1.42 8.91 -1.93
C ALA A 30 1.23 10.31 -2.52
N VAL A 31 1.11 11.32 -1.65
CA VAL A 31 0.83 12.71 -2.03
C VAL A 31 2.03 13.59 -1.71
N GLY A 32 2.49 14.37 -2.69
CA GLY A 32 3.54 15.34 -2.46
C GLY A 32 4.25 15.78 -3.73
N TYR A 33 5.57 15.94 -3.67
CA TYR A 33 6.39 16.43 -4.77
C TYR A 33 7.79 15.81 -4.71
N VAL A 34 8.45 15.72 -5.87
CA VAL A 34 9.77 15.10 -6.01
C VAL A 34 10.73 16.10 -6.67
N LYS A 35 11.89 16.32 -6.06
CA LYS A 35 12.99 17.16 -6.55
C LYS A 35 12.52 18.54 -7.06
N SER A 36 11.63 19.19 -6.30
CA SER A 36 11.16 20.53 -6.65
C SER A 36 12.13 21.59 -6.15
N SER A 37 12.40 22.59 -6.99
CA SER A 37 13.19 23.78 -6.65
C SER A 37 12.32 25.01 -6.35
N ALA A 38 10.99 24.86 -6.34
CA ALA A 38 10.08 25.96 -6.01
C ALA A 38 10.11 26.23 -4.50
N ASP A 39 9.97 27.50 -4.11
CA ASP A 39 9.89 27.89 -2.69
C ASP A 39 8.65 27.28 -2.01
N THR A 40 7.54 27.18 -2.76
CA THR A 40 6.28 26.54 -2.35
C THR A 40 5.87 25.47 -3.36
N PRO A 41 6.45 24.26 -3.29
CA PRO A 41 6.11 23.18 -4.21
C PRO A 41 4.63 22.78 -4.07
N GLN A 42 3.95 22.65 -5.21
CA GLN A 42 2.58 22.14 -5.25
C GLN A 42 2.56 20.63 -5.00
N GLU A 43 1.75 20.19 -4.04
CA GLU A 43 1.52 18.76 -3.79
C GLU A 43 0.57 18.17 -4.83
N LYS A 44 0.88 16.94 -5.28
CA LYS A 44 0.03 16.14 -6.16
C LYS A 44 0.05 14.69 -5.73
N VAL A 45 -0.95 13.92 -6.15
CA VAL A 45 -0.88 12.45 -6.06
C VAL A 45 0.26 11.97 -6.98
N LEU A 46 1.27 11.34 -6.39
CA LEU A 46 2.41 10.77 -7.09
C LEU A 46 2.07 9.35 -7.55
N GLN A 47 1.42 8.58 -6.67
CA GLN A 47 1.03 7.20 -6.90
C GLN A 47 -0.07 6.78 -5.93
N SER A 48 -0.86 5.79 -6.34
CA SER A 48 -1.88 5.16 -5.51
C SER A 48 -1.77 3.63 -5.63
N ILE A 49 -1.91 2.93 -4.51
CA ILE A 49 -2.08 1.47 -4.47
C ILE A 49 -3.49 1.21 -3.97
N GLU A 50 -4.25 0.43 -4.72
CA GLU A 50 -5.59 0.01 -4.37
C GLU A 50 -5.64 -1.49 -4.11
N VAL A 51 -6.34 -1.88 -3.05
CA VAL A 51 -6.55 -3.27 -2.67
C VAL A 51 -8.00 -3.44 -2.26
N VAL A 52 -8.67 -4.38 -2.91
CA VAL A 52 -9.97 -4.85 -2.45
C VAL A 52 -9.73 -5.89 -1.37
N ALA A 53 -10.25 -5.64 -0.16
CA ALA A 53 -10.08 -6.52 0.98
C ALA A 53 -11.39 -6.74 1.72
N ARG A 54 -11.49 -7.88 2.40
CA ARG A 54 -12.61 -8.20 3.30
C ARG A 54 -12.30 -7.79 4.72
N LEU A 55 -13.36 -7.56 5.50
CA LEU A 55 -13.23 -7.39 6.95
C LEU A 55 -12.65 -8.66 7.57
N ASP A 56 -11.71 -8.47 8.48
CA ASP A 56 -11.02 -9.50 9.24
C ASP A 56 -10.07 -10.43 8.46
N GLU A 57 -9.84 -10.17 7.17
CA GLU A 57 -8.89 -10.90 6.34
C GLU A 57 -7.58 -10.16 6.13
N GLN A 58 -6.52 -10.93 5.86
CA GLN A 58 -5.24 -10.38 5.46
C GLN A 58 -5.28 -10.00 3.98
N PHE A 59 -4.66 -8.88 3.64
CA PHE A 59 -4.48 -8.46 2.27
C PHE A 59 -3.01 -8.26 1.96
N HIS A 60 -2.64 -8.52 0.71
CA HIS A 60 -1.29 -8.35 0.19
C HIS A 60 -1.37 -7.84 -1.25
N SER A 61 -0.53 -6.87 -1.56
CA SER A 61 -0.35 -6.33 -2.90
C SER A 61 1.12 -6.04 -3.14
N LYS A 62 1.55 -6.28 -4.37
CA LYS A 62 2.89 -5.96 -4.85
C LYS A 62 2.75 -5.34 -6.23
N VAL A 63 3.31 -4.16 -6.40
CA VAL A 63 3.37 -3.44 -7.67
C VAL A 63 4.83 -3.21 -8.03
N ILE A 64 5.20 -3.49 -9.27
CA ILE A 64 6.54 -3.23 -9.80
C ILE A 64 6.38 -2.29 -10.99
N SER A 65 7.06 -1.15 -10.96
CA SER A 65 7.03 -0.14 -12.02
C SER A 65 8.46 0.36 -12.27
N GLY A 66 9.07 -0.13 -13.35
CA GLY A 66 10.47 0.17 -13.67
C GLY A 66 11.42 -0.20 -12.51
N PRO A 67 12.25 0.73 -12.00
CA PRO A 67 13.18 0.47 -10.90
C PRO A 67 12.52 0.43 -9.52
N GLU A 68 11.21 0.66 -9.42
CA GLU A 68 10.49 0.76 -8.15
C GLU A 68 9.64 -0.48 -7.88
N THR A 69 9.74 -1.03 -6.67
CA THR A 69 8.86 -2.06 -6.13
C THR A 69 8.16 -1.52 -4.89
N GLN A 70 6.84 -1.66 -4.87
CA GLN A 70 6.01 -1.31 -3.73
C GLN A 70 5.25 -2.52 -3.25
N MET A 71 5.21 -2.71 -1.94
CA MET A 71 4.51 -3.80 -1.28
C MET A 71 3.60 -3.20 -0.22
N LEU A 72 2.34 -3.63 -0.22
CA LEU A 72 1.34 -3.22 0.74
C LEU A 72 0.71 -4.48 1.31
N SER A 73 0.77 -4.63 2.62
CA SER A 73 0.10 -5.72 3.31
C SER A 73 -0.55 -5.27 4.60
N GLY A 74 -1.50 -6.03 5.10
CA GLY A 74 -2.20 -5.63 6.29
C GLY A 74 -3.43 -6.46 6.59
N LYS A 75 -4.21 -5.94 7.55
CA LYS A 75 -5.51 -6.48 7.91
C LYS A 75 -6.41 -5.33 8.33
N PHE A 76 -7.61 -5.32 7.76
CA PHE A 76 -8.71 -4.42 8.13
C PHE A 76 -9.63 -5.16 9.10
N TYR A 77 -9.98 -4.56 10.24
CA TYR A 77 -10.78 -5.22 11.28
C TYR A 77 -11.59 -4.21 12.11
N SER A 78 -12.63 -4.72 12.77
CA SER A 78 -13.45 -3.91 13.69
C SER A 78 -13.04 -4.16 15.14
N LYS A 79 -12.85 -3.09 15.92
CA LYS A 79 -12.60 -3.14 17.36
C LYS A 79 -13.42 -2.07 18.05
N GLU A 80 -14.24 -2.45 19.03
CA GLU A 80 -15.09 -1.53 19.81
C GLU A 80 -16.00 -0.67 18.92
N GLY A 81 -16.52 -1.24 17.83
CA GLY A 81 -17.37 -0.53 16.87
C GLY A 81 -16.62 0.41 15.93
N LYS A 82 -15.28 0.41 15.98
CA LYS A 82 -14.43 1.25 15.14
C LYS A 82 -13.63 0.42 14.15
N LEU A 83 -13.52 0.96 12.95
CA LEU A 83 -12.75 0.38 11.87
C LEU A 83 -11.27 0.70 12.02
N ASN A 84 -10.44 -0.34 11.97
CA ASN A 84 -9.00 -0.23 12.14
C ASN A 84 -8.29 -0.93 10.99
N VAL A 85 -7.16 -0.37 10.57
CA VAL A 85 -6.28 -0.99 9.57
C VAL A 85 -4.90 -1.12 10.17
N ARG A 86 -4.42 -2.36 10.29
CA ARG A 86 -3.00 -2.63 10.46
C ARG A 86 -2.37 -2.65 9.08
N LEU A 87 -1.36 -1.81 8.89
CA LEU A 87 -0.71 -1.57 7.61
C LEU A 87 0.77 -1.83 7.71
N HIS A 88 1.31 -2.48 6.70
CA HIS A 88 2.73 -2.57 6.42
C HIS A 88 2.98 -2.24 4.96
N TYR A 89 3.58 -1.08 4.73
CA TYR A 89 3.99 -0.59 3.42
C TYR A 89 5.51 -0.59 3.32
N GLN A 90 6.02 -1.08 2.20
CA GLN A 90 7.43 -1.05 1.87
C GLN A 90 7.63 -0.58 0.44
N ARG A 91 8.58 0.35 0.26
CA ARG A 91 9.05 0.85 -1.03
C ARG A 91 10.52 0.50 -1.19
N LEU A 92 10.87 -0.04 -2.35
CA LEU A 92 12.23 -0.32 -2.78
C LEU A 92 12.46 0.40 -4.10
N LEU A 93 13.52 1.20 -4.22
CA LEU A 93 13.89 1.90 -5.44
C LEU A 93 15.34 1.55 -5.80
N ASP A 94 15.55 0.98 -6.98
CA ASP A 94 16.89 0.82 -7.54
C ASP A 94 17.44 2.20 -7.96
N VAL A 95 18.54 2.61 -7.33
CA VAL A 95 19.17 3.92 -7.58
C VAL A 95 20.22 3.88 -8.70
N GLY A 96 20.41 2.73 -9.36
CA GLY A 96 21.34 2.54 -10.47
C GLY A 96 22.80 2.35 -10.05
N ASN A 97 23.09 2.28 -8.75
CA ASN A 97 24.41 1.96 -8.22
C ASN A 97 24.47 0.47 -7.88
N VAL A 98 25.66 -0.13 -8.03
CA VAL A 98 25.92 -1.52 -7.61
C VAL A 98 27.07 -1.57 -6.63
N VAL A 99 27.03 -2.55 -5.71
CA VAL A 99 28.12 -2.83 -4.76
C VAL A 99 28.63 -4.25 -4.95
N PRO A 100 29.96 -4.48 -4.87
CA PRO A 100 30.51 -5.82 -4.90
C PRO A 100 30.15 -6.56 -3.60
N VAL A 101 29.61 -7.76 -3.73
CA VAL A 101 29.17 -8.58 -2.58
C VAL A 101 30.02 -9.84 -2.38
N SER A 102 30.56 -10.40 -3.47
CA SER A 102 31.46 -11.55 -3.40
C SER A 102 32.29 -11.68 -4.68
N ILE A 103 33.25 -12.61 -4.67
CA ILE A 103 34.05 -12.99 -5.84
C ILE A 103 33.86 -14.49 -6.02
N ASP A 104 33.53 -14.92 -7.24
CA ASP A 104 33.36 -16.34 -7.53
C ASP A 104 34.71 -17.08 -7.65
N ARG A 105 34.65 -18.39 -7.91
CA ARG A 105 35.84 -19.25 -8.01
C ARG A 105 36.72 -18.92 -9.23
N ASP A 106 36.17 -18.24 -10.22
CA ASP A 106 36.85 -17.85 -11.45
C ASP A 106 37.38 -16.40 -11.36
N GLY A 107 37.22 -15.75 -10.21
CA GLY A 107 37.69 -14.39 -9.95
C GLY A 107 36.73 -13.29 -10.43
N ILE A 108 35.50 -13.64 -10.82
CA ILE A 108 34.49 -12.67 -11.26
C ILE A 108 33.85 -12.02 -10.03
N VAL A 109 33.80 -10.69 -10.02
CA VAL A 109 33.14 -9.91 -8.98
C VAL A 109 31.63 -9.98 -9.17
N ILE A 110 30.94 -10.55 -8.19
CA ILE A 110 29.47 -10.56 -8.12
C ILE A 110 29.04 -9.24 -7.46
N THR A 111 28.15 -8.52 -8.12
CA THR A 111 27.61 -7.24 -7.64
C THR A 111 26.11 -7.33 -7.39
N GLU A 112 25.62 -6.51 -6.45
CA GLU A 112 24.18 -6.34 -6.17
C GLU A 112 23.78 -4.87 -6.28
N PRO A 113 22.54 -4.57 -6.71
CA PRO A 113 22.04 -3.21 -6.78
C PRO A 113 21.84 -2.60 -5.39
N VAL A 114 22.18 -1.33 -5.24
CA VAL A 114 21.85 -0.54 -4.06
C VAL A 114 20.39 -0.13 -4.18
N LEU A 115 19.60 -0.50 -3.16
CA LEU A 115 18.18 -0.13 -3.10
C LEU A 115 17.97 0.94 -2.03
N ASP A 116 17.35 2.05 -2.42
CA ASP A 116 16.73 2.97 -1.47
C ASP A 116 15.46 2.32 -0.91
N ARG A 117 15.26 2.42 0.41
CA ARG A 117 14.20 1.70 1.13
C ARG A 117 13.41 2.66 2.00
N SER A 118 12.08 2.61 1.89
CA SER A 118 11.16 3.34 2.78
C SER A 118 10.12 2.37 3.32
N GLU A 119 9.79 2.46 4.60
CA GLU A 119 8.91 1.51 5.27
C GLU A 119 7.96 2.23 6.25
N ILE A 120 6.69 1.88 6.22
CA ILE A 120 5.67 2.31 7.17
C ILE A 120 5.04 1.06 7.76
N GLN A 121 5.13 0.90 9.07
CA GLN A 121 4.39 -0.12 9.81
C GLN A 121 3.56 0.56 10.89
N THR A 122 2.23 0.50 10.76
CA THR A 122 1.33 1.25 11.65
C THR A 122 -0.02 0.56 11.83
N THR A 123 -0.79 1.02 12.80
CA THR A 123 -2.22 0.71 12.95
C THR A 123 -2.97 2.01 13.12
N VAL A 124 -3.97 2.24 12.27
CA VAL A 124 -4.76 3.47 12.28
C VAL A 124 -6.25 3.16 12.36
N GLU A 125 -6.97 3.97 13.13
CA GLU A 125 -8.43 4.02 13.08
C GLU A 125 -8.82 4.75 11.79
N VAL A 126 -9.67 4.13 10.98
CA VAL A 126 -10.14 4.69 9.70
C VAL A 126 -11.63 4.93 9.74
N LYS A 127 -12.09 5.92 8.99
CA LYS A 127 -13.52 6.20 8.78
C LYS A 127 -13.86 5.98 7.32
N LEU A 128 -15.04 5.43 7.06
CA LEU A 128 -15.52 5.24 5.69
C LEU A 128 -15.57 6.58 4.97
N ASN A 129 -15.14 6.57 3.71
CA ASN A 129 -15.12 7.71 2.81
C ASN A 129 -14.34 8.92 3.36
N THR A 130 -13.35 8.68 4.22
CA THR A 130 -12.50 9.71 4.80
C THR A 130 -11.02 9.33 4.67
N GLU A 131 -10.19 10.29 4.29
CA GLU A 131 -8.74 10.10 4.24
C GLU A 131 -8.14 10.11 5.66
N THR A 132 -7.25 9.16 5.93
CA THR A 132 -6.57 8.99 7.21
C THR A 132 -5.07 9.05 6.99
N TRP A 133 -4.37 9.95 7.68
CA TRP A 133 -2.92 10.05 7.57
C TRP A 133 -2.22 8.84 8.20
N VAL A 134 -1.24 8.26 7.50
CA VAL A 134 -0.49 7.07 7.95
C VAL A 134 1.00 7.30 8.11
N GLY A 135 1.59 8.26 7.39
CA GLY A 135 3.03 8.54 7.48
C GLY A 135 3.52 9.62 6.53
N ARG A 136 4.80 10.00 6.66
CA ARG A 136 5.47 11.00 5.83
C ARG A 136 6.96 10.69 5.68
N PHE A 137 7.51 10.97 4.51
CA PHE A 137 8.94 11.05 4.23
C PHE A 137 9.27 12.41 3.60
N GLU A 138 10.39 12.99 3.99
CA GLU A 138 10.86 14.25 3.43
C GLU A 138 12.38 14.19 3.26
N ILE A 139 12.85 14.65 2.10
CA ILE A 139 14.25 14.60 1.70
C ILE A 139 14.58 15.96 1.10
N GLU A 140 15.55 16.64 1.68
CA GLU A 140 16.16 17.82 1.10
C GLU A 140 17.53 17.46 0.54
N SER A 141 17.85 17.99 -0.64
CA SER A 141 19.12 17.73 -1.31
C SER A 141 19.67 19.01 -1.90
N ASP A 142 20.96 19.25 -1.68
CA ASP A 142 21.69 20.36 -2.27
C ASP A 142 22.67 19.79 -3.30
N SER A 143 22.65 20.35 -4.51
CA SER A 143 23.64 20.07 -5.54
C SER A 143 24.36 21.36 -5.92
N THR A 144 25.69 21.31 -5.99
CA THR A 144 26.50 22.43 -6.47
C THR A 144 27.11 22.04 -7.79
N GLN A 145 26.80 22.80 -8.86
CA GLN A 145 27.40 22.62 -10.17
C GLN A 145 28.08 23.92 -10.58
N GLY A 146 29.41 23.96 -10.55
CA GLY A 146 30.19 25.18 -10.74
C GLY A 146 29.98 26.18 -9.59
N SER A 147 29.60 27.42 -9.91
CA SER A 147 29.28 28.46 -8.92
C SER A 147 27.81 28.50 -8.51
N THR A 148 26.95 27.68 -9.13
CA THR A 148 25.52 27.65 -8.86
C THR A 148 25.18 26.55 -7.86
N LYS A 149 24.57 26.94 -6.74
CA LYS A 149 23.97 26.01 -5.78
C LYS A 149 22.48 25.86 -6.09
N THR A 150 22.03 24.64 -6.33
CA THR A 150 20.63 24.29 -6.54
C THR A 150 20.17 23.40 -5.39
N SER A 151 19.22 23.90 -4.60
CA SER A 151 18.51 23.10 -3.60
C SER A 151 17.27 22.48 -4.23
N SER A 152 17.05 21.19 -4.01
CA SER A 152 15.82 20.51 -4.38
C SER A 152 15.23 19.76 -3.20
N ARG A 153 13.92 19.85 -3.04
CA ARG A 153 13.17 19.20 -1.96
C ARG A 153 12.23 18.15 -2.52
N SER A 154 12.08 17.06 -1.77
CA SER A 154 11.08 16.02 -2.02
C SER A 154 10.30 15.79 -0.74
N LYS A 155 8.99 15.69 -0.85
CA LYS A 155 8.10 15.36 0.27
C LYS A 155 7.07 14.36 -0.22
N VAL A 156 6.81 13.33 0.57
CA VAL A 156 5.77 12.33 0.32
C VAL A 156 5.01 12.09 1.61
N ASN A 157 3.73 12.42 1.60
CA ASN A 157 2.74 12.06 2.62
C ASN A 157 2.00 10.81 2.17
N TYR A 158 1.72 9.90 3.09
CA TYR A 158 0.92 8.72 2.83
C TYR A 158 -0.44 8.87 3.51
N GLN A 159 -1.50 8.71 2.72
CA GLN A 159 -2.89 8.83 3.15
C GLN A 159 -3.63 7.54 2.80
N LEU A 160 -4.34 6.99 3.77
CA LEU A 160 -5.15 5.79 3.62
C LEU A 160 -6.62 6.19 3.49
N PHE A 161 -7.28 5.70 2.46
CA PHE A 161 -8.70 5.87 2.23
C PHE A 161 -9.40 4.51 2.22
N LEU A 162 -10.59 4.46 2.82
CA LEU A 162 -11.42 3.27 2.88
C LEU A 162 -12.82 3.59 2.36
N SER A 163 -13.28 2.87 1.35
CA SER A 163 -14.67 2.91 0.89
C SER A 163 -15.26 1.51 0.76
N ARG A 164 -16.59 1.44 0.65
CA ARG A 164 -17.25 0.21 0.21
C ARG A 164 -16.89 -0.03 -1.25
N TYR A 165 -16.66 -1.29 -1.61
CA TYR A 165 -16.38 -1.70 -2.97
C TYR A 165 -17.65 -2.23 -3.63
N GLU A 166 -18.02 -1.61 -4.75
CA GLU A 166 -19.12 -2.05 -5.60
C GLU A 166 -18.51 -2.56 -6.91
N PRO A 167 -18.58 -3.87 -7.21
CA PRO A 167 -18.06 -4.37 -8.48
C PRO A 167 -18.87 -3.79 -9.65
N PRO A 168 -18.22 -3.52 -10.80
CA PRO A 168 -18.93 -3.07 -11.99
C PRO A 168 -19.99 -4.12 -12.39
N ALA A 169 -21.14 -3.65 -12.87
CA ALA A 169 -22.16 -4.53 -13.43
C ALA A 169 -21.61 -5.23 -14.68
N GLU A 170 -21.81 -6.54 -14.78
CA GLU A 170 -21.44 -7.37 -15.94
C GLU A 170 -22.21 -7.00 -17.22
#